data_AF-A0A1K1Q0F1-F1
#
_entry.id   AF-A0A1K1Q0F1-F1
#
_cell.length_a   1.000
_cell.length_b   1.000
_cell.length_c   1.000
_cell.angle_alpha   90.00
_cell.angle_beta   90.00
_cell.angle_gamma   90.00
#
_symmetry.space_group_name_H-M   'P 1'
#
loop_
_entity.id
_entity.type
_entity.pdbx_description
1 polymer ?
#
loop_
_entity_poly.entity_id
_entity_poly.type
_entity_poly.pdbx_seq_one_letter_code
_entity_poly.pdbx_strand_id
1 'polypeptide(L)' 'MSTYRVKKTGEGRWLVWNVKTHQTADIVSFSEYGLFPKKNRYRVDVDGRTVASLLDHFSTARAKAVQCVKA' A
#
# COMPACT_ATOMS: atom_id res chain seq x y z
N MET A 1 0.00 17.87 -12.21
CA MET A 1 1.13 17.23 -11.49
C MET A 1 0.59 16.33 -10.40
N SER A 2 0.93 15.03 -10.42
CA SER A 2 0.52 14.11 -9.34
C SER A 2 1.20 14.52 -8.03
N THR A 3 0.41 14.83 -7.01
CA THR A 3 0.85 15.34 -5.70
C THR A 3 1.36 14.26 -4.75
N TYR A 4 1.47 13.04 -5.24
CA TYR A 4 1.86 11.87 -4.47
C TYR A 4 2.99 11.14 -5.17
N ARG A 5 3.87 10.55 -4.38
CA ARG A 5 4.98 9.72 -4.85
C ARG A 5 4.85 8.33 -4.25
N VAL A 6 5.40 7.35 -4.97
CA VAL A 6 5.48 5.96 -4.53
C VAL A 6 6.93 5.53 -4.62
N LYS A 7 7.48 4.93 -3.57
CA LYS A 7 8.85 4.43 -3.51
C LYS A 7 8.84 3.03 -2.93
N LYS A 8 9.52 2.09 -3.57
CA LYS A 8 9.78 0.78 -2.97
C LYS A 8 10.81 0.94 -1.86
N THR A 9 10.47 0.52 -0.64
CA THR A 9 11.33 0.67 0.56
C THR A 9 11.94 -0.65 1.01
N GLY A 10 11.44 -1.77 0.52
CA GLY A 10 11.98 -3.09 0.80
C GLY A 10 11.35 -4.16 -0.08
N GLU A 11 11.69 -5.41 0.18
CA GLU A 11 10.99 -6.55 -0.44
C GLU A 11 9.53 -6.54 0.01
N GLY A 12 8.62 -6.50 -0.96
CA GLY A 12 7.20 -6.43 -0.69
C GLY A 12 6.71 -5.18 0.04
N ARG A 13 7.49 -4.09 0.11
CA ARG A 13 7.06 -2.85 0.78
C ARG A 13 7.22 -1.62 -0.11
N TRP A 14 6.17 -0.79 -0.14
CA TRP A 14 6.16 0.48 -0.84
C TRP A 14 5.62 1.59 0.07
N LEU A 15 6.28 2.74 0.05
CA LEU A 15 5.83 3.95 0.72
C LEU A 15 5.12 4.85 -0.31
N VAL A 16 3.90 5.24 -0.01
CA VAL A 16 3.14 6.27 -0.70
C VAL A 16 3.12 7.50 0.18
N TRP A 17 3.49 8.67 -0.33
CA TRP A 17 3.42 9.91 0.44
C TRP A 17 2.91 11.07 -0.38
N ASN A 18 2.17 11.95 0.29
CA ASN A 18 1.70 13.20 -0.26
C ASN A 18 2.74 14.30 -0.02
N VAL A 19 3.21 14.96 -1.08
CA VAL A 19 4.26 15.97 -0.97
C VAL A 19 3.77 17.29 -0.37
N LYS A 20 2.45 17.51 -0.28
CA LYS A 20 1.87 18.71 0.31
C LYS A 20 1.54 18.55 1.79
N THR A 21 0.90 17.44 2.16
CA THR A 21 0.43 17.21 3.54
C THR A 21 1.45 16.44 4.39
N HIS A 22 2.53 15.94 3.77
CA HIS A 22 3.51 15.05 4.41
C HIS A 22 2.92 13.75 4.98
N GLN A 23 1.65 13.44 4.71
CA GLN A 23 1.03 12.18 5.09
C GLN A 23 1.63 11.00 4.32
N THR A 24 1.69 9.86 4.99
CA THR A 24 2.31 8.65 4.46
C THR A 24 1.41 7.42 4.61
N ALA A 25 1.52 6.51 3.66
CA ALA A 25 0.89 5.20 3.69
C ALA A 25 1.88 4.14 3.22
N ASP A 26 1.99 3.05 3.96
CA ASP A 26 2.74 1.87 3.60
C ASP A 26 1.84 0.87 2.88
N ILE A 27 2.34 0.30 1.79
CA ILE A 27 1.79 -0.87 1.12
C ILE A 27 2.71 -2.04 1.45
N VAL A 28 2.16 -3.09 2.02
CA VAL A 28 2.88 -4.31 2.39
C VAL A 28 2.29 -5.48 1.62
N SER A 29 3.08 -6.17 0.82
CA SER A 29 2.70 -7.45 0.23
C SER A 29 3.04 -8.59 1.17
N PHE A 30 2.14 -9.56 1.26
CA PHE A 30 2.36 -10.80 1.97
C PHE A 30 1.83 -11.94 1.12
N SER A 31 2.53 -13.07 1.16
CA SER A 31 2.08 -14.30 0.53
C SER A 31 1.26 -15.08 1.55
N GLU A 32 0.01 -15.38 1.22
CA GLU A 32 -0.74 -16.38 1.99
C GLU A 32 -0.21 -17.77 1.62
N TYR A 33 0.17 -18.54 2.64
CA TYR A 33 0.49 -19.95 2.48
C TYR A 33 -0.81 -20.75 2.55
N GLY A 34 -1.14 -21.48 1.48
CA GLY A 34 -2.37 -22.29 1.38
C GLY A 34 -2.33 -23.26 0.18
N LEU A 35 -3.44 -23.98 -0.04
CA LEU A 35 -3.61 -25.01 -1.09
C LEU A 35 -3.62 -24.46 -2.54
N PHE A 36 -3.64 -23.14 -2.72
CA PHE A 36 -3.67 -22.48 -4.03
C PHE A 36 -2.35 -21.77 -4.33
N PRO A 37 -1.98 -21.59 -5.61
CA PRO A 37 -0.73 -20.94 -5.99
C PRO A 37 -0.60 -19.56 -5.32
N LYS A 38 0.61 -19.25 -4.84
CA LYS A 38 0.99 -18.03 -4.11
C LYS A 38 0.31 -16.79 -4.71
N LYS A 39 -0.84 -16.39 -4.15
CA LYS A 39 -1.44 -15.09 -4.45
C LYS A 39 -0.79 -14.09 -3.50
N ASN A 40 -0.09 -13.12 -4.07
CA ASN A 40 0.40 -11.99 -3.31
C ASN A 40 -0.78 -11.11 -2.97
N ARG A 41 -1.09 -11.00 -1.68
CA ARG A 41 -2.04 -10.03 -1.16
C ARG A 41 -1.31 -8.81 -0.65
N TYR A 42 -2.00 -7.69 -0.63
CA TYR A 42 -1.47 -6.42 -0.22
C TYR A 42 -2.31 -5.85 0.93
N ARG A 43 -1.64 -5.20 1.88
CA ARG A 43 -2.21 -4.43 2.98
C ARG A 43 -1.76 -2.99 2.82
N VAL A 44 -2.63 -2.07 3.21
CA VAL A 44 -2.32 -0.64 3.29
C VAL A 44 -2.40 -0.22 4.75
N ASP A 45 -1.28 0.32 5.24
CA ASP A 45 -1.14 0.87 6.58
C ASP A 45 -0.94 2.38 6.46
N VAL A 46 -1.70 3.18 7.21
CA VAL A 46 -1.61 4.66 7.23
C VAL A 46 -1.26 5.05 8.65
N ASP A 47 -0.17 5.78 8.83
CA ASP A 47 0.36 6.19 10.15
C ASP A 47 0.43 5.01 11.15
N GLY A 48 0.86 3.84 10.66
CA GLY A 48 1.00 2.60 11.44
C GLY A 48 -0.29 1.82 11.68
N ARG A 49 -1.45 2.26 11.16
CA ARG A 49 -2.74 1.57 11.29
C ARG A 49 -3.17 0.96 9.97
N THR A 50 -3.55 -0.32 9.99
CA THR A 50 -4.12 -0.99 8.82
C THR A 50 -5.50 -0.41 8.48
N VAL A 51 -5.61 0.18 7.29
CA VAL A 51 -6.88 0.73 6.77
C VAL A 51 -7.53 -0.16 5.72
N ALA A 52 -6.75 -1.07 5.12
CA ALA A 52 -7.22 -2.08 4.18
C ALA A 52 -6.26 -3.27 4.18
N SER A 53 -6.81 -4.48 4.16
CA SER A 53 -6.05 -5.72 4.06
C SER A 53 -6.58 -6.60 2.94
N LEU A 54 -5.81 -7.63 2.58
CA LEU A 54 -6.23 -8.69 1.66
C LEU A 54 -6.57 -8.19 0.23
N LEU A 55 -5.90 -7.14 -0.23
CA LEU A 55 -6.09 -6.63 -1.59
C LEU A 55 -5.34 -7.54 -2.58
N ASP A 56 -6.00 -8.01 -3.63
CA ASP A 56 -5.41 -8.98 -4.57
C ASP A 56 -4.42 -8.35 -5.56
N HIS A 57 -4.49 -7.04 -5.76
CA HIS A 57 -3.70 -6.33 -6.75
C HIS A 57 -2.98 -5.12 -6.15
N PHE A 58 -1.72 -4.94 -6.56
CA PHE A 58 -0.93 -3.77 -6.18
C PHE A 58 -1.57 -2.46 -6.66
N SER A 59 -2.20 -2.44 -7.83
CA SER A 59 -2.92 -1.27 -8.35
C SER A 59 -4.04 -0.82 -7.42
N THR A 60 -4.81 -1.75 -6.87
CA THR A 60 -5.87 -1.49 -5.88
C THR A 60 -5.29 -0.97 -4.57
N ALA A 61 -4.21 -1.60 -4.07
CA ALA A 61 -3.52 -1.13 -2.87
C ALA A 61 -2.96 0.29 -3.03
N ARG A 62 -2.37 0.59 -4.19
CA ARG A 62 -1.90 1.93 -4.53
C ARG A 62 -3.03 2.95 -4.57
N ALA A 63 -4.14 2.62 -5.22
CA ALA A 63 -5.30 3.52 -5.29
C ALA A 63 -5.85 3.82 -3.89
N LYS A 64 -5.96 2.80 -3.02
CA LYS A 64 -6.40 2.95 -1.64
C LYS A 64 -5.43 3.79 -0.81
N ALA A 65 -4.12 3.52 -0.90
CA ALA A 65 -3.09 4.30 -0.23
C ALA A 65 -3.13 5.78 -0.63
N VAL A 66 -3.26 6.07 -1.94
CA VAL A 66 -3.41 7.43 -2.46
C VAL A 66 -4.70 8.09 -1.94
N GLN A 67 -5.80 7.35 -1.84
CA GLN A 67 -7.05 7.87 -1.29
C GLN A 67 -6.90 8.25 0.18
N CYS A 68 -6.18 7.44 0.97
CA CYS A 68 -5.99 7.69 2.39
C CYS A 68 -5.08 8.89 2.69
N VAL A 69 -4.04 9.13 1.88
CA VAL A 69 -3.13 10.30 2.05
C VAL A 69 -3.61 11.58 1.35
N LYS A 70 -4.79 11.53 0.72
CA LYS A 70 -5.45 12.70 0.12
C LYS A 70 -6.34 13.44 1.11
N ALA A 71 -6.65 12.83 2.26
CA ALA A 71 -7.59 13.33 3.24
C ALA A 71 -7.05 14.54 4.01
#